data_AF-A0A2P7EC26-F1
#
_entry.id   AF-A0A2P7EC26-F1
#
_cell.length_a   1.000
_cell.length_b   1.000
_cell.length_c   1.000
_cell.angle_alpha   90.00
_cell.angle_beta   90.00
_cell.angle_gamma   90.00
#
_symmetry.space_group_name_H-M   'P 1'
#
loop_
_entity.id
_entity.type
_entity.pdbx_description
1 polymer ?
#
loop_
_entity_poly.entity_id
_entity_poly.type
_entity_poly.pdbx_seq_one_letter_code
_entity_poly.pdbx_strand_id
1 'polypeptide(L)'
;MIAQIAAHVSVSMLPGIGPAKSRKILDSLTSLESFDVFSTVLKCFPSIEIGHSEWHAIWSRSVDKVERIIDQGIVIVPYLSDLYPANLRGLSTPPVNLYLIGRVDSLLSANIIAIVGTRNPDSCIQDFAPSFCEHLSSLASCVVSGLALGCDSIAHIASIRSTTPTVAVLPCGIDKIYPKENQGLAQDIVEAGGCLVSEYEPGTKIQKSYFVARDRIQAGLSHAGVLLQSSLNGGSMHAMKTLASLGRPLATISPPMHLLNADQWAGNVKLINGRPAPLVFDLASDAHSIREGAGILLPKHQNQSVAQSFIQQSLL
;
A
#
# COMPACT_ATOMS: atom_id res chain seq x y z
N MET A 1 -15.22 -5.04 15.83
CA MET A 1 -14.01 -4.37 15.30
C MET A 1 -12.92 -4.24 16.36
N ILE A 2 -13.18 -3.58 17.50
CA ILE A 2 -12.18 -3.42 18.60
C ILE A 2 -11.61 -4.77 19.06
N ALA A 3 -12.45 -5.79 19.28
CA ALA A 3 -11.97 -7.13 19.67
C ALA A 3 -11.01 -7.78 18.64
N GLN A 4 -11.23 -7.57 17.33
CA GLN A 4 -10.32 -8.05 16.29
C GLN A 4 -8.96 -7.35 16.37
N ILE A 5 -9.00 -6.02 16.50
CA ILE A 5 -7.78 -5.21 16.57
C ILE A 5 -7.02 -5.53 17.87
N ALA A 6 -7.72 -5.65 19.00
CA ALA A 6 -7.15 -6.03 20.28
C ALA A 6 -6.49 -7.41 20.20
N ALA A 7 -7.14 -8.40 19.59
CA ALA A 7 -6.53 -9.72 19.37
C ALA A 7 -5.24 -9.64 18.55
N HIS A 8 -5.25 -8.88 17.45
CA HIS A 8 -4.07 -8.68 16.61
C HIS A 8 -2.93 -7.99 17.37
N VAL A 9 -3.24 -6.89 18.06
CA VAL A 9 -2.27 -6.09 18.83
C VAL A 9 -1.70 -6.94 19.96
N SER A 10 -2.54 -7.63 20.74
CA SER A 10 -2.10 -8.51 21.85
C SER A 10 -1.19 -9.61 21.37
N VAL A 11 -1.54 -10.31 20.29
CA VAL A 11 -0.69 -11.37 19.72
C VAL A 11 0.65 -10.82 19.24
N SER A 12 0.68 -9.63 18.64
CA SER A 12 1.92 -8.99 18.17
C SER A 12 2.82 -8.47 19.31
N MET A 13 2.27 -8.25 20.51
CA MET A 13 3.02 -7.84 21.70
C MET A 13 3.74 -9.01 22.39
N LEU A 14 3.43 -10.25 22.03
CA LEU A 14 4.05 -11.43 22.63
C LEU A 14 5.51 -11.57 22.17
N PRO A 15 6.47 -11.77 23.10
CA PRO A 15 7.86 -12.03 22.74
C PRO A 15 8.00 -13.21 21.78
N GLY A 16 8.78 -13.03 20.72
CA GLY A 16 9.04 -14.10 19.74
C GLY A 16 7.88 -14.40 18.78
N ILE A 17 6.79 -13.60 18.80
CA ILE A 17 5.67 -13.68 17.86
C ILE A 17 5.78 -12.55 16.83
N GLY A 18 6.45 -12.87 15.71
CA GLY A 18 6.49 -12.01 14.53
C GLY A 18 5.29 -12.23 13.59
N PRO A 19 5.20 -11.45 12.50
CA PRO A 19 4.02 -11.42 11.62
C PRO A 19 3.53 -12.78 11.10
N ALA A 20 4.46 -13.68 10.74
CA ALA A 20 4.11 -15.03 10.27
C ALA A 20 3.46 -15.89 11.37
N LYS A 21 3.97 -15.81 12.60
CA LYS A 21 3.38 -16.51 13.74
C LYS A 21 2.05 -15.87 14.16
N SER A 22 1.98 -14.54 14.14
CA SER A 22 0.72 -13.81 14.37
C SER A 22 -0.35 -14.29 13.41
N ARG A 23 -0.06 -14.36 12.10
CA ARG A 23 -1.03 -14.86 11.11
C ARG A 23 -1.50 -16.28 11.42
N LYS A 24 -0.57 -17.20 11.72
CA LYS A 24 -0.94 -18.57 12.07
C LYS A 24 -1.93 -18.63 13.24
N ILE A 25 -1.73 -17.79 14.26
CA ILE A 25 -2.65 -17.69 15.40
C ILE A 25 -4.00 -17.14 14.93
N LEU A 26 -3.98 -16.02 14.19
CA LEU A 26 -5.18 -15.33 13.73
C LEU A 26 -6.05 -16.19 12.80
N ASP A 27 -5.44 -16.93 11.87
CA ASP A 27 -6.13 -17.87 10.98
C ASP A 27 -6.72 -19.07 11.74
N SER A 28 -6.25 -19.35 12.96
CA SER A 28 -6.74 -20.44 13.81
C SER A 28 -7.81 -20.00 14.80
N LEU A 29 -8.16 -18.71 14.85
CA LEU A 29 -9.15 -18.19 15.78
C LEU A 29 -10.57 -18.62 15.36
N THR A 30 -11.29 -19.20 16.32
CA THR A 30 -12.72 -19.51 16.18
C THR A 30 -13.60 -18.44 16.85
N SER A 31 -13.00 -17.58 17.65
CA SER A 31 -13.64 -16.54 18.46
C SER A 31 -12.61 -15.44 18.72
N LEU A 32 -13.11 -14.23 19.00
CA LEU A 32 -12.29 -13.04 19.28
C LEU A 32 -12.30 -12.68 20.78
N GLU A 33 -12.91 -13.53 21.60
CA GLU A 33 -12.87 -13.40 23.05
C GLU A 33 -11.45 -13.60 23.58
N SER A 34 -11.06 -12.80 24.58
CA SER A 34 -9.70 -12.78 25.10
C SER A 34 -9.19 -14.16 25.50
N PHE A 35 -10.04 -14.98 26.15
CA PHE A 35 -9.69 -16.34 26.56
C PHE A 35 -9.46 -17.28 25.37
N ASP A 36 -10.27 -17.17 24.32
CA ASP A 36 -10.15 -18.02 23.13
C ASP A 36 -8.89 -17.69 22.34
N VAL A 37 -8.55 -16.40 22.24
CA VAL A 37 -7.30 -15.93 21.64
C VAL A 37 -6.11 -16.48 22.44
N PHE A 38 -6.13 -16.36 23.77
CA PHE A 38 -5.10 -16.93 24.65
C PHE A 38 -4.92 -18.43 24.46
N SER A 39 -6.01 -19.18 24.47
CA SER A 39 -5.97 -20.63 24.29
C SER A 39 -5.38 -21.02 22.92
N THR A 40 -5.69 -20.23 21.89
CA THR A 40 -5.19 -20.44 20.53
C THR A 40 -3.71 -20.13 20.42
N VAL A 41 -3.22 -19.10 21.11
CA VAL A 41 -1.78 -18.78 21.22
C VAL A 41 -1.03 -19.99 21.78
N LEU A 42 -1.45 -20.52 22.94
CA LEU A 42 -0.81 -21.66 23.59
C LEU A 42 -0.90 -22.94 22.76
N LYS A 43 -2.02 -23.17 22.06
CA LYS A 43 -2.20 -24.30 21.16
C LYS A 43 -1.28 -24.22 19.94
N CYS A 44 -1.16 -23.04 19.32
CA CYS A 44 -0.34 -22.85 18.13
C CYS A 44 1.16 -22.90 18.43
N PHE A 45 1.54 -22.42 19.61
CA PHE A 45 2.92 -22.28 20.05
C PHE A 45 3.06 -22.63 21.55
N PRO A 46 3.10 -23.94 21.89
CA PRO A 46 3.22 -24.39 23.28
C PRO A 46 4.50 -23.95 23.99
N SER A 47 5.51 -23.52 23.23
CA SER A 47 6.77 -22.99 23.77
C SER A 47 6.64 -21.56 24.33
N ILE A 48 5.49 -20.89 24.16
CA ILE A 48 5.26 -19.58 24.76
C ILE A 48 4.85 -19.80 26.21
N GLU A 49 5.71 -19.42 27.13
CA GLU A 49 5.45 -19.48 28.56
C GLU A 49 4.77 -18.17 29.00
N ILE A 50 3.43 -18.15 28.98
CA ILE A 50 2.64 -17.02 29.44
C ILE A 50 1.46 -17.49 30.30
N GLY A 51 1.31 -16.89 31.48
CA GLY A 51 0.21 -17.17 32.40
C GLY A 51 -1.05 -16.34 32.12
N HIS A 52 -2.19 -16.74 32.69
CA HIS A 52 -3.46 -16.02 32.53
C HIS A 52 -3.40 -14.56 32.98
N SER A 53 -2.74 -14.25 34.11
CA SER A 53 -2.63 -12.89 34.63
C SER A 53 -1.81 -11.97 33.71
N GLU A 54 -0.71 -12.49 33.18
CA GLU A 54 0.14 -11.78 32.22
C GLU A 54 -0.60 -11.55 30.90
N TRP A 55 -1.30 -12.56 30.37
CA TRP A 55 -2.15 -12.41 29.20
C TRP A 55 -3.22 -11.34 29.40
N HIS A 56 -3.93 -11.37 30.54
CA HIS A 56 -4.96 -10.39 30.85
C HIS A 56 -4.39 -8.97 30.87
N ALA A 57 -3.19 -8.78 31.43
CA ALA A 57 -2.51 -7.49 31.40
C ALA A 57 -2.10 -7.05 29.98
N ILE A 58 -1.61 -7.97 29.13
CA ILE A 58 -1.31 -7.68 27.71
C ILE A 58 -2.58 -7.28 26.96
N TRP A 59 -3.67 -8.04 27.15
CA TRP A 59 -4.95 -7.77 26.51
C TRP A 59 -5.49 -6.40 26.91
N SER A 60 -5.56 -6.09 28.20
CA SER A 60 -6.04 -4.79 28.70
C SER A 60 -5.20 -3.64 28.14
N ARG A 61 -3.87 -3.74 28.16
CA ARG A 61 -2.99 -2.71 27.56
C ARG A 61 -3.20 -2.57 26.05
N SER A 62 -3.53 -3.66 25.36
CA SER A 62 -3.79 -3.64 23.93
C SER A 62 -5.09 -2.91 23.61
N VAL A 63 -6.15 -3.15 24.39
CA VAL A 63 -7.42 -2.42 24.27
C VAL A 63 -7.21 -0.92 24.48
N ASP A 64 -6.59 -0.52 25.60
CA ASP A 64 -6.30 0.89 25.89
C ASP A 64 -5.48 1.55 24.76
N LYS A 65 -4.52 0.82 24.19
CA LYS A 65 -3.69 1.32 23.10
C LYS A 65 -4.50 1.53 21.83
N VAL A 66 -5.37 0.58 21.49
CA VAL A 66 -6.25 0.66 20.32
C VAL A 66 -7.20 1.84 20.45
N GLU A 67 -7.81 2.02 21.62
CA GLU A 67 -8.69 3.17 21.90
C GLU A 67 -7.96 4.49 21.71
N ARG A 68 -6.76 4.65 22.29
CA ARG A 68 -5.94 5.86 22.10
C ARG A 68 -5.59 6.15 20.65
N ILE A 69 -5.39 5.14 19.82
CA ILE A 69 -5.11 5.31 18.39
C ILE A 69 -6.38 5.78 17.66
N ILE A 70 -7.53 5.17 17.97
CA ILE A 70 -8.82 5.56 17.40
C ILE A 70 -9.18 6.99 17.79
N ASP A 71 -8.94 7.40 19.04
CA ASP A 71 -9.16 8.76 19.54
C ASP A 71 -8.32 9.81 18.81
N GLN A 72 -7.22 9.42 18.17
CA GLN A 72 -6.41 10.30 17.32
C GLN A 72 -6.97 10.44 15.89
N GLY A 73 -8.14 9.86 15.61
CA GLY A 73 -8.76 9.84 14.29
C GLY A 73 -8.12 8.85 13.31
N ILE A 74 -7.35 7.88 13.82
CA ILE A 74 -6.66 6.89 13.00
C ILE A 74 -7.53 5.64 12.90
N VAL A 75 -7.84 5.25 11.67
CA VAL A 75 -8.59 4.02 11.40
C VAL A 75 -7.61 2.84 11.39
N ILE A 76 -7.98 1.74 12.06
CA ILE A 76 -7.19 0.51 12.08
C ILE A 76 -7.96 -0.57 11.33
N VAL A 77 -7.36 -1.11 10.27
CA VAL A 77 -7.93 -2.20 9.47
C VAL A 77 -7.13 -3.48 9.74
N PRO A 78 -7.64 -4.40 10.56
CA PRO A 78 -6.97 -5.67 10.83
C PRO A 78 -7.12 -6.64 9.67
N TYR A 79 -6.17 -7.57 9.48
CA TYR A 79 -6.14 -8.58 8.42
C TYR A 79 -7.44 -9.40 8.24
N LEU A 80 -8.13 -9.71 9.36
CA LEU A 80 -9.40 -10.45 9.35
C LEU A 80 -10.64 -9.55 9.11
N SER A 81 -10.45 -8.25 8.88
CA SER A 81 -11.55 -7.33 8.55
C SER A 81 -12.00 -7.51 7.10
N ASP A 82 -13.29 -7.35 6.86
CA ASP A 82 -13.86 -7.22 5.52
C ASP A 82 -13.35 -5.96 4.81
N LEU A 83 -12.95 -4.93 5.57
CA LEU A 83 -12.31 -3.73 5.06
C LEU A 83 -10.84 -3.92 4.71
N TYR A 84 -10.25 -5.10 4.97
CA TYR A 84 -8.87 -5.37 4.59
C TYR A 84 -8.78 -5.70 3.09
N PRO A 85 -7.93 -5.00 2.31
CA PRO A 85 -7.87 -5.17 0.86
C PRO A 85 -7.52 -6.60 0.44
N ALA A 86 -8.40 -7.24 -0.34
CA ALA A 86 -8.21 -8.61 -0.79
C ALA A 86 -6.89 -8.80 -1.56
N ASN A 87 -6.53 -7.85 -2.41
CA ASN A 87 -5.27 -7.87 -3.16
C ASN A 87 -4.03 -7.94 -2.27
N LEU A 88 -4.08 -7.30 -1.10
CA LEU A 88 -2.94 -7.22 -0.21
C LEU A 88 -2.65 -8.56 0.46
N ARG A 89 -3.67 -9.43 0.58
CA ARG A 89 -3.53 -10.80 1.12
C ARG A 89 -2.62 -11.68 0.27
N GLY A 90 -2.45 -11.38 -1.01
CA GLY A 90 -1.58 -12.13 -1.92
C GLY A 90 -0.07 -11.97 -1.64
N LEU A 91 0.32 -11.05 -0.75
CA LEU A 91 1.72 -10.94 -0.33
C LEU A 91 2.19 -12.21 0.41
N SER A 92 3.49 -12.47 0.38
CA SER A 92 4.08 -13.50 1.26
C SER A 92 3.91 -13.11 2.73
N THR A 93 4.09 -11.83 3.04
CA THR A 93 3.96 -11.25 4.38
C THR A 93 2.96 -10.08 4.42
N PRO A 94 1.64 -10.26 4.18
CA PRO A 94 0.65 -9.19 4.36
C PRO A 94 0.74 -8.56 5.76
N PRO A 95 0.56 -7.23 5.84
CA PRO A 95 0.41 -6.51 7.11
C PRO A 95 -0.70 -7.09 7.97
N VAL A 96 -0.43 -7.28 9.25
CA VAL A 96 -1.43 -7.77 10.22
C VAL A 96 -2.46 -6.68 10.53
N ASN A 97 -2.03 -5.43 10.57
CA ASN A 97 -2.86 -4.24 10.71
C ASN A 97 -2.41 -3.19 9.69
N LEU A 98 -3.37 -2.43 9.19
CA LEU A 98 -3.13 -1.17 8.49
C LEU A 98 -3.63 -0.02 9.36
N TYR A 99 -2.85 1.05 9.43
CA TYR A 99 -3.19 2.32 10.05
C TYR A 99 -3.47 3.34 8.96
N LEU A 100 -4.63 4.00 9.01
CA LEU A 100 -5.11 4.88 7.94
C LEU A 100 -5.51 6.25 8.48
N ILE A 101 -5.28 7.27 7.65
CA ILE A 101 -5.90 8.59 7.76
C ILE A 101 -6.54 8.90 6.40
N GLY A 102 -7.85 9.18 6.39
CA GLY A 102 -8.64 9.39 5.16
C GLY A 102 -9.63 8.26 4.87
N ARG A 103 -10.04 8.12 3.61
CA ARG A 103 -11.13 7.21 3.21
C ARG A 103 -10.64 5.80 2.93
N VAL A 104 -11.13 4.82 3.70
CA VAL A 104 -10.82 3.39 3.51
C VAL A 104 -11.27 2.85 2.15
N ASP A 105 -12.35 3.40 1.57
CA ASP A 105 -12.89 2.98 0.27
C ASP A 105 -11.85 3.01 -0.86
N SER A 106 -10.89 3.94 -0.78
CA SER A 106 -9.81 4.06 -1.76
C SER A 106 -8.93 2.79 -1.83
N LEU A 107 -8.81 2.05 -0.73
CA LEU A 107 -8.08 0.77 -0.68
C LEU A 107 -8.87 -0.43 -1.21
N LEU A 108 -10.19 -0.31 -1.30
CA LEU A 108 -11.11 -1.36 -1.73
C LEU A 108 -11.52 -1.21 -3.20
N SER A 109 -10.89 -0.26 -3.89
CA SER A 109 -11.16 0.06 -5.28
C SER A 109 -10.87 -1.12 -6.23
N ALA A 110 -11.75 -1.32 -7.22
CA ALA A 110 -11.65 -2.44 -8.16
C ALA A 110 -10.44 -2.35 -9.10
N ASN A 111 -9.96 -1.14 -9.40
CA ASN A 111 -8.84 -0.90 -10.30
C ASN A 111 -7.83 0.02 -9.63
N ILE A 112 -6.73 -0.56 -9.14
CA ILE A 112 -5.68 0.15 -8.40
C ILE A 112 -4.38 0.05 -9.19
N ILE A 113 -3.75 1.18 -9.50
CA ILE A 113 -2.46 1.21 -10.21
C ILE A 113 -1.37 1.75 -9.28
N ALA A 114 -0.28 1.02 -9.13
CA ALA A 114 0.94 1.56 -8.52
C ALA A 114 1.68 2.40 -9.55
N ILE A 115 1.98 3.67 -9.26
CA ILE A 115 2.86 4.49 -10.09
C ILE A 115 4.08 4.86 -9.25
N VAL A 116 5.27 4.44 -9.69
CA VAL A 116 6.51 4.56 -8.92
C VAL A 116 7.66 5.05 -9.80
N GLY A 117 8.69 5.62 -9.17
CA GLY A 117 9.91 5.98 -9.88
C GLY A 117 10.96 6.64 -8.99
N THR A 118 11.92 7.27 -9.63
CA THR A 118 13.02 8.00 -8.99
C THR A 118 12.53 9.25 -8.27
N ARG A 119 13.29 9.67 -7.26
CA ARG A 119 13.06 10.92 -6.54
C ARG A 119 13.50 12.15 -7.32
N ASN A 120 14.40 11.96 -8.29
CA ASN A 120 14.98 13.00 -9.12
C ASN A 120 14.78 12.61 -10.60
N PRO A 121 13.56 12.73 -11.14
CA PRO A 121 13.30 12.40 -12.53
C PRO A 121 13.94 13.40 -13.49
N ASP A 122 14.31 12.94 -14.68
CA ASP A 122 14.81 13.78 -15.77
C ASP A 122 13.75 14.79 -16.21
N SER A 123 14.16 15.91 -16.81
CA SER A 123 13.23 16.94 -17.31
C SER A 123 12.16 16.37 -18.23
N CYS A 124 12.54 15.45 -19.14
CA CYS A 124 11.59 14.79 -20.03
C CYS A 124 10.46 14.05 -19.27
N ILE A 125 10.75 13.47 -18.10
CA ILE A 125 9.74 12.86 -17.23
C ILE A 125 8.96 13.93 -16.47
N GLN A 126 9.59 15.00 -16.00
CA GLN A 126 8.88 16.09 -15.33
C GLN A 126 7.84 16.75 -16.24
N ASP A 127 8.15 16.86 -17.54
CA ASP A 127 7.26 17.46 -18.55
C ASP A 127 6.15 16.49 -18.99
N PHE A 128 6.50 15.21 -19.18
CA PHE A 128 5.57 14.19 -19.70
C PHE A 128 4.68 13.57 -18.61
N ALA A 129 5.25 13.23 -17.46
CA ALA A 129 4.59 12.42 -16.44
C ALA A 129 3.30 13.02 -15.88
N PRO A 130 3.15 14.35 -15.68
CA PRO A 130 1.89 14.90 -15.20
C PRO A 130 0.71 14.53 -16.13
N SER A 131 0.85 14.79 -17.43
CA SER A 131 -0.20 14.46 -18.41
C SER A 131 -0.40 12.95 -18.53
N PHE A 132 0.69 12.19 -18.60
CA PHE A 132 0.61 10.72 -18.66
C PHE A 132 -0.10 10.12 -17.45
N CYS A 133 0.25 10.56 -16.24
CA CYS A 133 -0.39 10.13 -15.00
C CYS A 133 -1.85 10.59 -14.91
N GLU A 134 -2.20 11.77 -15.40
CA GLU A 134 -3.60 12.23 -15.45
C GLU A 134 -4.44 11.29 -16.34
N HIS A 135 -3.93 10.91 -17.51
CA HIS A 135 -4.59 9.95 -18.40
C HIS A 135 -4.74 8.57 -17.76
N LEU A 136 -3.67 8.03 -17.15
CA LEU A 136 -3.74 6.74 -16.47
C LEU A 136 -4.70 6.75 -15.28
N SER A 137 -4.67 7.83 -14.48
CA SER A 137 -5.52 7.98 -13.31
C SER A 137 -6.98 8.00 -13.69
N SER A 138 -7.36 8.70 -14.77
CA SER A 138 -8.74 8.75 -15.28
C SER A 138 -9.34 7.39 -15.65
N LEU A 139 -8.52 6.35 -15.79
CA LEU A 139 -8.93 4.98 -16.09
C LEU A 139 -8.85 4.05 -14.87
N ALA A 140 -8.16 4.47 -13.82
CA ALA A 140 -8.09 3.77 -12.56
C ALA A 140 -9.24 4.19 -11.64
N SER A 141 -9.56 3.34 -10.67
CA SER A 141 -10.44 3.71 -9.56
C SER A 141 -9.63 4.31 -8.40
N CYS A 142 -8.33 3.99 -8.32
CA CYS A 142 -7.40 4.58 -7.37
C CYS A 142 -5.95 4.46 -7.87
N VAL A 143 -5.10 5.43 -7.52
CA VAL A 143 -3.64 5.34 -7.69
C VAL A 143 -2.97 5.11 -6.36
N VAL A 144 -1.99 4.21 -6.30
CA VAL A 144 -1.15 3.98 -5.12
C VAL A 144 0.28 4.45 -5.41
N SER A 145 0.87 5.18 -4.48
CA SER A 145 2.28 5.53 -4.52
C SER A 145 2.83 5.78 -3.10
N GLY A 146 4.07 6.25 -3.02
CA GLY A 146 4.83 6.25 -1.79
C GLY A 146 5.03 7.59 -1.12
N LEU A 147 4.40 8.65 -1.63
CA LEU A 147 4.60 10.02 -1.16
C LEU A 147 6.08 10.48 -1.18
N ALA A 148 6.99 9.81 -1.89
CA ALA A 148 8.35 10.31 -2.06
C ALA A 148 8.37 11.57 -2.96
N LEU A 149 9.49 12.30 -2.96
CA LEU A 149 9.72 13.32 -3.99
C LEU A 149 9.75 12.69 -5.38
N GLY A 150 9.63 13.52 -6.42
CA GLY A 150 9.77 13.10 -7.82
C GLY A 150 8.53 12.36 -8.32
N CYS A 151 8.73 11.17 -8.87
CA CYS A 151 7.68 10.39 -9.54
C CYS A 151 6.45 10.12 -8.66
N ASP A 152 6.64 9.82 -7.38
CA ASP A 152 5.53 9.55 -6.45
C ASP A 152 4.66 10.82 -6.23
N SER A 153 5.29 11.99 -6.01
CA SER A 153 4.57 13.27 -5.93
C SER A 153 3.80 13.58 -7.21
N ILE A 154 4.41 13.37 -8.38
CA ILE A 154 3.76 13.61 -9.68
C ILE A 154 2.50 12.73 -9.82
N ALA A 155 2.60 11.45 -9.47
CA ALA A 155 1.48 10.53 -9.54
C ALA A 155 0.30 10.95 -8.66
N HIS A 156 0.55 11.33 -7.40
CA HIS A 156 -0.49 11.80 -6.49
C HIS A 156 -1.14 13.10 -6.97
N ILE A 157 -0.35 14.10 -7.40
CA ILE A 157 -0.87 15.38 -7.90
C ILE A 157 -1.74 15.16 -9.14
N ALA A 158 -1.28 14.35 -10.09
CA ALA A 158 -2.04 14.01 -11.30
C ALA A 158 -3.36 13.27 -10.98
N SER A 159 -3.34 12.38 -9.97
CA SER A 159 -4.55 11.68 -9.51
C SER A 159 -5.58 12.66 -8.95
N ILE A 160 -5.14 13.59 -8.09
CA ILE A 160 -6.01 14.61 -7.50
C ILE A 160 -6.60 15.51 -8.59
N ARG A 161 -5.79 15.98 -9.54
CA ARG A 161 -6.24 16.82 -10.67
C ARG A 161 -7.28 16.13 -11.55
N SER A 162 -7.16 14.83 -11.72
CA SER A 162 -8.11 14.00 -12.48
C SER A 162 -9.27 13.50 -11.62
N THR A 163 -9.45 13.99 -10.39
CA THR A 163 -10.49 13.56 -9.42
C THR A 163 -10.48 12.06 -9.13
N THR A 164 -9.32 11.43 -9.30
CA THR A 164 -9.10 10.02 -9.00
C THR A 164 -8.55 9.91 -7.58
N PRO A 165 -9.19 9.14 -6.68
CA PRO A 165 -8.66 8.88 -5.35
C PRO A 165 -7.22 8.35 -5.41
N THR A 166 -6.40 8.72 -4.43
CA THR A 166 -5.02 8.22 -4.35
C THR A 166 -4.64 7.81 -2.93
N VAL A 167 -3.76 6.83 -2.84
CA VAL A 167 -3.31 6.22 -1.59
C VAL A 167 -1.80 6.37 -1.47
N ALA A 168 -1.37 7.06 -0.42
CA ALA A 168 0.05 7.17 -0.07
C ALA A 168 0.42 6.14 1.00
N VAL A 169 1.33 5.23 0.67
CA VAL A 169 1.81 4.22 1.63
C VAL A 169 3.08 4.74 2.33
N LEU A 170 3.06 4.90 3.65
CA LEU A 170 4.14 5.51 4.42
C LEU A 170 5.14 4.47 4.97
N PRO A 171 6.45 4.81 5.04
CA PRO A 171 7.49 3.93 5.56
C PRO A 171 7.74 4.09 7.07
N CYS A 172 6.77 4.60 7.82
CA CYS A 172 6.86 4.87 9.27
C CYS A 172 5.47 5.00 9.89
N GLY A 173 5.38 5.35 11.18
CA GLY A 173 4.10 5.61 11.83
C GLY A 173 3.27 6.61 11.04
N ILE A 174 1.95 6.37 10.99
CA ILE A 174 1.00 7.15 10.19
C ILE A 174 0.93 8.64 10.61
N ASP A 175 1.35 8.94 11.83
CA ASP A 175 1.45 10.26 12.46
C ASP A 175 2.66 11.09 11.96
N LYS A 176 3.51 10.52 11.10
CA LYS A 176 4.74 11.18 10.61
C LYS A 176 4.78 11.18 9.10
N ILE A 177 4.59 12.37 8.52
CA ILE A 177 4.78 12.57 7.08
C ILE A 177 6.26 12.73 6.76
N TYR A 178 6.73 11.92 5.81
CA TYR A 178 8.08 12.02 5.25
C TYR A 178 8.04 11.76 3.74
N PRO A 179 8.70 12.60 2.92
CA PRO A 179 9.47 13.79 3.29
C PRO A 179 8.58 14.95 3.76
N LYS A 180 9.12 15.91 4.52
CA LYS A 180 8.33 17.00 5.12
C LYS A 180 7.74 17.93 4.06
N GLU A 181 8.43 18.04 2.94
CA GLU A 181 8.08 18.81 1.75
C GLU A 181 6.73 18.36 1.17
N ASN A 182 6.35 17.08 1.35
CA ASN A 182 5.08 16.52 0.90
C ASN A 182 3.99 16.54 1.99
N GLN A 183 4.13 17.33 3.06
CA GLN A 183 3.07 17.49 4.08
C GLN A 183 1.77 18.06 3.49
N GLY A 184 1.87 19.11 2.66
CA GLY A 184 0.70 19.67 1.97
C GLY A 184 0.07 18.64 1.03
N LEU A 185 0.88 17.94 0.25
CA LEU A 185 0.38 16.87 -0.62
C LEU A 185 -0.32 15.76 0.15
N ALA A 186 0.19 15.36 1.32
CA ALA A 186 -0.47 14.36 2.16
C ALA A 186 -1.87 14.80 2.61
N GLN A 187 -2.03 16.09 2.92
CA GLN A 187 -3.33 16.67 3.25
C GLN A 187 -4.24 16.69 2.02
N ASP A 188 -3.75 17.16 0.87
CA ASP A 188 -4.51 17.19 -0.39
C ASP A 188 -5.02 15.79 -0.78
N ILE A 189 -4.22 14.74 -0.56
CA ILE A 189 -4.62 13.35 -0.79
C ILE A 189 -5.86 12.98 0.03
N VAL A 190 -5.87 13.32 1.31
CA VAL A 190 -6.99 13.02 2.21
C VAL A 190 -8.23 13.84 1.83
N GLU A 191 -8.06 15.13 1.56
CA GLU A 191 -9.14 16.04 1.17
C GLU A 191 -9.77 15.67 -0.18
N ALA A 192 -8.99 15.14 -1.11
CA ALA A 192 -9.46 14.64 -2.39
C ALA A 192 -10.16 13.25 -2.30
N GLY A 193 -10.40 12.74 -1.10
CA GLY A 193 -11.09 11.46 -0.86
C GLY A 193 -10.19 10.23 -0.96
N GLY A 194 -8.87 10.41 -0.96
CA GLY A 194 -7.87 9.36 -0.82
C GLY A 194 -7.56 9.00 0.63
N CYS A 195 -6.44 8.32 0.85
CA CYS A 195 -5.94 8.07 2.21
C CYS A 195 -4.42 7.91 2.30
N LEU A 196 -3.91 8.09 3.51
CA LEU A 196 -2.58 7.66 3.92
C LEU A 196 -2.69 6.27 4.55
N VAL A 197 -1.71 5.40 4.32
CA VAL A 197 -1.67 4.03 4.87
C VAL A 197 -0.29 3.73 5.43
N SER A 198 -0.24 3.06 6.58
CA SER A 198 0.99 2.49 7.11
C SER A 198 0.74 1.11 7.72
N GLU A 199 1.74 0.23 7.66
CA GLU A 199 1.78 -1.01 8.46
C GLU A 199 2.33 -0.75 9.87
N TYR A 200 2.92 0.42 10.10
CA TYR A 200 3.58 0.77 11.35
C TYR A 200 2.66 1.58 12.26
N GLU A 201 2.68 1.24 13.54
CA GLU A 201 1.89 1.91 14.56
C GLU A 201 2.29 3.39 14.70
N PRO A 202 1.38 4.26 15.16
CA PRO A 202 1.70 5.65 15.45
C PRO A 202 2.89 5.77 16.40
N GLY A 203 3.75 6.76 16.16
CA GLY A 203 4.99 7.00 16.89
C GLY A 203 6.21 6.29 16.29
N THR A 204 6.03 5.26 15.45
CA THR A 204 7.12 4.50 14.82
C THR A 204 8.05 5.43 14.02
N LYS A 205 9.34 5.40 14.37
CA LYS A 205 10.37 6.23 13.70
C LYS A 205 10.74 5.65 12.34
N ILE A 206 11.09 6.53 11.42
CA ILE A 206 11.57 6.18 10.08
C ILE A 206 12.88 5.38 10.18
N GLN A 207 12.99 4.31 9.39
CA GLN A 207 14.21 3.53 9.23
C GLN A 207 14.44 3.19 7.75
N LYS A 208 15.70 3.05 7.33
CA LYS A 208 16.03 2.76 5.92
C LYS A 208 15.38 1.47 5.41
N SER A 209 15.34 0.44 6.24
CA SER A 209 14.70 -0.85 5.93
C SER A 209 13.19 -0.72 5.68
N TYR A 210 12.53 0.26 6.29
CA TYR A 210 11.08 0.43 6.17
C TYR A 210 10.65 0.97 4.81
N PHE A 211 11.53 1.66 4.07
CA PHE A 211 11.22 2.05 2.69
C PHE A 211 11.05 0.82 1.78
N VAL A 212 11.97 -0.14 1.88
CA VAL A 212 11.90 -1.38 1.10
C VAL A 212 10.70 -2.24 1.55
N ALA A 213 10.45 -2.30 2.87
CA ALA A 213 9.29 -3.02 3.41
C ALA A 213 7.95 -2.37 3.02
N ARG A 214 7.90 -1.05 2.85
CA ARG A 214 6.73 -0.32 2.36
C ARG A 214 6.44 -0.66 0.91
N ASP A 215 7.46 -0.77 0.06
CA ASP A 215 7.27 -0.93 -1.38
C ASP A 215 6.46 -2.18 -1.75
N ARG A 216 6.57 -3.26 -0.97
CA ARG A 216 5.71 -4.45 -1.15
C ARG A 216 4.23 -4.18 -0.87
N ILE A 217 3.89 -3.22 -0.01
CA ILE A 217 2.50 -2.87 0.28
C ILE A 217 1.91 -2.09 -0.90
N GLN A 218 2.66 -1.16 -1.51
CA GLN A 218 2.24 -0.49 -2.74
C GLN A 218 1.94 -1.50 -3.84
N ALA A 219 2.90 -2.42 -4.05
CA ALA A 219 2.75 -3.50 -4.99
C ALA A 219 1.53 -4.35 -4.65
N GLY A 220 1.40 -4.76 -3.37
CA GLY A 220 0.35 -5.63 -2.83
C GLY A 220 -1.07 -5.06 -2.87
N LEU A 221 -1.25 -3.74 -2.77
CA LEU A 221 -2.55 -3.09 -2.96
C LEU A 221 -2.97 -3.07 -4.44
N SER A 222 -1.99 -2.95 -5.34
CA SER A 222 -2.24 -2.59 -6.74
C SER A 222 -2.55 -3.78 -7.64
N HIS A 223 -3.39 -3.62 -8.65
CA HIS A 223 -3.68 -4.63 -9.66
C HIS A 223 -2.63 -4.65 -10.78
N ALA A 224 -2.02 -3.50 -11.06
CA ALA A 224 -0.92 -3.33 -12.02
C ALA A 224 0.06 -2.26 -11.50
N GLY A 225 1.23 -2.16 -12.11
CA GLY A 225 2.17 -1.09 -11.78
C GLY A 225 2.95 -0.51 -12.95
N VAL A 226 3.29 0.77 -12.81
CA VAL A 226 3.91 1.61 -13.83
C VAL A 226 5.19 2.19 -13.27
N LEU A 227 6.31 1.90 -13.93
CA LEU A 227 7.61 2.50 -13.64
C LEU A 227 7.83 3.70 -14.57
N LEU A 228 7.86 4.91 -14.02
CA LEU A 228 8.12 6.11 -14.81
C LEU A 228 9.60 6.19 -15.21
N GLN A 229 10.49 6.21 -14.22
CA GLN A 229 11.92 6.23 -14.43
C GLN A 229 12.64 5.66 -13.20
N SER A 230 13.68 4.84 -13.41
CA SER A 230 14.55 4.37 -12.34
C SER A 230 15.90 3.90 -12.86
N SER A 231 16.92 4.07 -12.01
CA SER A 231 18.18 3.35 -12.16
C SER A 231 18.02 1.87 -11.78
N LEU A 232 19.03 1.07 -12.13
CA LEU A 232 19.03 -0.38 -11.88
C LEU A 232 18.87 -0.75 -10.39
N ASN A 233 19.44 0.08 -9.50
CA ASN A 233 19.42 -0.07 -8.05
C ASN A 233 18.44 0.90 -7.36
N GLY A 234 17.57 1.55 -8.12
CA GLY A 234 16.56 2.46 -7.58
C GLY A 234 15.53 1.74 -6.73
N GLY A 235 15.04 2.41 -5.68
CA GLY A 235 14.09 1.83 -4.72
C GLY A 235 12.80 1.33 -5.37
N SER A 236 12.29 2.05 -6.38
CA SER A 236 11.08 1.67 -7.14
C SER A 236 11.19 0.29 -7.81
N MET A 237 12.41 -0.20 -8.09
CA MET A 237 12.60 -1.56 -8.61
C MET A 237 12.18 -2.65 -7.63
N HIS A 238 12.14 -2.37 -6.32
CA HIS A 238 11.60 -3.31 -5.34
C HIS A 238 10.09 -3.52 -5.54
N ALA A 239 9.33 -2.43 -5.72
CA ALA A 239 7.90 -2.50 -6.01
C ALA A 239 7.63 -3.29 -7.31
N MET A 240 8.39 -3.00 -8.37
CA MET A 240 8.24 -3.69 -9.67
C MET A 240 8.55 -5.18 -9.57
N LYS A 241 9.59 -5.57 -8.82
CA LYS A 241 9.89 -6.99 -8.55
C LYS A 241 8.76 -7.66 -7.77
N THR A 242 8.19 -7.00 -6.77
CA THR A 242 7.06 -7.55 -6.01
C THR A 242 5.83 -7.72 -6.90
N LEU A 243 5.47 -6.72 -7.71
CA LEU A 243 4.37 -6.84 -8.68
C LEU A 243 4.57 -8.03 -9.64
N ALA A 244 5.78 -8.18 -10.20
CA ALA A 244 6.12 -9.30 -11.06
C ALA A 244 5.93 -10.65 -10.35
N SER A 245 6.38 -10.76 -9.09
CA SER A 245 6.24 -11.98 -8.28
C SER A 245 4.79 -12.33 -7.95
N LEU A 246 3.91 -11.32 -7.91
CA LEU A 246 2.46 -11.49 -7.73
C LEU A 246 1.74 -11.79 -9.05
N GLY A 247 2.47 -11.88 -10.17
CA GLY A 247 1.88 -12.09 -11.50
C GLY A 247 1.10 -10.89 -12.02
N ARG A 248 1.40 -9.67 -11.52
CA ARG A 248 0.65 -8.46 -11.88
C ARG A 248 1.24 -7.80 -13.12
N PRO A 249 0.39 -7.26 -14.03
CA PRO A 249 0.85 -6.52 -15.19
C PRO A 249 1.78 -5.37 -14.82
N LEU A 250 2.84 -5.22 -15.61
CA LEU A 250 3.84 -4.17 -15.45
C LEU A 250 3.80 -3.27 -16.67
N ALA A 251 4.05 -1.99 -16.46
CA ALA A 251 4.30 -1.03 -17.53
C ALA A 251 5.52 -0.16 -17.21
N THR A 252 6.11 0.41 -18.25
CA THR A 252 7.25 1.31 -18.13
C THR A 252 7.33 2.28 -19.30
N ILE A 253 8.06 3.37 -19.10
CA ILE A 253 8.39 4.32 -20.17
C ILE A 253 9.69 3.88 -20.85
N SER A 254 9.72 3.95 -22.19
CA SER A 254 10.92 3.78 -23.00
C SER A 254 11.83 5.00 -22.87
N PRO A 255 13.13 4.83 -22.57
CA PRO A 255 14.06 5.94 -22.53
C PRO A 255 14.16 6.62 -23.91
N PRO A 256 14.36 7.95 -23.98
CA PRO A 256 14.80 8.60 -25.22
C PRO A 256 16.04 7.92 -25.78
N MET A 257 16.18 7.86 -27.12
CA MET A 257 17.32 7.18 -27.76
C MET A 257 18.69 7.62 -27.21
N HIS A 258 18.87 8.92 -26.96
CA HIS A 258 20.12 9.47 -26.44
C HIS A 258 20.38 9.13 -24.95
N LEU A 259 19.37 8.62 -24.22
CA LEU A 259 19.45 8.23 -22.81
C LEU A 259 19.35 6.70 -22.60
N LEU A 260 19.30 5.89 -23.67
CA LEU A 260 19.18 4.43 -23.56
C LEU A 260 20.27 3.78 -22.69
N ASN A 261 21.47 4.37 -22.68
CA ASN A 261 22.61 3.88 -21.89
C ASN A 261 22.85 4.67 -20.59
N ALA A 262 21.95 5.58 -20.21
CA ALA A 262 22.10 6.38 -19.01
C ALA A 262 21.74 5.56 -17.76
N ASP A 263 22.56 5.64 -16.71
CA ASP A 263 22.38 4.89 -15.46
C ASP A 263 21.01 5.13 -14.81
N GLN A 264 20.47 6.35 -14.94
CA GLN A 264 19.16 6.74 -14.42
C GLN A 264 17.97 6.07 -15.13
N TRP A 265 18.19 5.43 -16.29
CA TRP A 265 17.19 4.67 -17.06
C TRP A 265 17.45 3.16 -17.08
N ALA A 266 18.57 2.70 -16.51
CA ALA A 266 18.97 1.30 -16.53
C ALA A 266 17.93 0.35 -15.89
N GLY A 267 17.11 0.85 -14.95
CA GLY A 267 15.99 0.11 -14.36
C GLY A 267 14.85 -0.12 -15.36
N ASN A 268 14.47 0.91 -16.11
CA ASN A 268 13.47 0.81 -17.20
C ASN A 268 13.95 -0.16 -18.27
N VAL A 269 15.19 -0.02 -18.74
CA VAL A 269 15.77 -0.91 -19.77
C VAL A 269 15.79 -2.36 -19.30
N LYS A 270 16.17 -2.61 -18.04
CA LYS A 270 16.10 -3.95 -17.45
C LYS A 270 14.68 -4.51 -17.43
N LEU A 271 13.69 -3.68 -17.12
CA LEU A 271 12.30 -4.11 -17.07
C LEU A 271 11.80 -4.47 -18.47
N ILE A 272 12.07 -3.63 -19.48
CA ILE A 272 11.73 -3.87 -20.90
C ILE A 272 12.30 -5.20 -21.40
N ASN A 273 13.57 -5.48 -21.09
CA ASN A 273 14.25 -6.71 -21.50
C ASN A 273 13.96 -7.91 -20.58
N GLY A 274 13.19 -7.71 -19.52
CA GLY A 274 12.93 -8.69 -18.48
C GLY A 274 11.73 -9.60 -18.77
N ARG A 275 11.44 -10.49 -17.81
CA ARG A 275 10.20 -11.28 -17.79
C ARG A 275 9.50 -11.12 -16.44
N PRO A 276 8.15 -10.98 -16.41
CA PRO A 276 7.28 -10.81 -17.57
C PRO A 276 7.57 -9.51 -18.32
N ALA A 277 7.33 -9.50 -19.63
CA ALA A 277 7.54 -8.31 -20.44
C ALA A 277 6.52 -7.24 -20.05
N PRO A 278 6.95 -5.98 -19.80
CA PRO A 278 6.03 -4.91 -19.47
C PRO A 278 5.34 -4.39 -20.73
N LEU A 279 4.21 -3.72 -20.54
CA LEU A 279 3.71 -2.77 -21.53
C LEU A 279 4.68 -1.58 -21.60
N VAL A 280 5.06 -1.16 -22.80
CA VAL A 280 6.02 -0.07 -23.00
C VAL A 280 5.32 1.12 -23.62
N PHE A 281 5.46 2.28 -22.98
CA PHE A 281 5.00 3.56 -23.49
C PHE A 281 6.17 4.40 -23.98
N ASP A 282 5.98 5.16 -25.06
CA ASP A 282 6.95 6.16 -25.52
C ASP A 282 6.57 7.52 -24.90
N LEU A 283 7.56 8.40 -24.72
CA LEU A 283 7.31 9.79 -24.35
C LEU A 283 6.53 10.54 -25.45
N ALA A 284 6.61 10.08 -26.69
CA ALA A 284 5.81 10.58 -27.81
C ALA A 284 4.41 9.93 -27.90
N SER A 285 4.05 9.01 -26.98
CA SER A 285 2.72 8.39 -26.99
C SER A 285 1.63 9.42 -26.79
N ASP A 286 0.60 9.36 -27.63
CA ASP A 286 -0.57 10.21 -27.50
C ASP A 286 -1.54 9.69 -26.43
N ALA A 287 -2.49 10.55 -26.06
CA ALA A 287 -3.54 10.22 -25.10
C ALA A 287 -4.33 8.96 -25.47
N HIS A 288 -4.51 8.69 -26.77
CA HIS A 288 -5.26 7.53 -27.24
C HIS A 288 -4.50 6.24 -26.97
N SER A 289 -3.22 6.19 -27.32
CA SER A 289 -2.31 5.06 -27.10
C SER A 289 -2.15 4.75 -25.61
N ILE A 290 -2.05 5.80 -24.77
CA ILE A 290 -2.00 5.65 -23.31
C ILE A 290 -3.29 5.00 -22.81
N ARG A 291 -4.45 5.45 -23.31
CA ARG A 291 -5.75 4.89 -22.91
C ARG A 291 -5.92 3.43 -23.31
N GLU A 292 -5.56 3.09 -24.53
CA GLU A 292 -5.60 1.70 -25.00
C GLU A 292 -4.68 0.81 -24.16
N GLY A 293 -3.44 1.27 -23.93
CA GLY A 293 -2.48 0.56 -23.10
C GLY A 293 -2.94 0.37 -21.66
N ALA A 294 -3.52 1.39 -21.05
CA ALA A 294 -4.07 1.32 -19.70
C ALA A 294 -5.25 0.33 -19.58
N GLY A 295 -6.09 0.24 -20.63
CA GLY A 295 -7.14 -0.77 -20.72
C GLY A 295 -6.63 -2.21 -20.76
N ILE A 296 -5.37 -2.42 -21.16
CA ILE A 296 -4.68 -3.72 -21.10
C ILE A 296 -4.13 -4.00 -19.70
N LEU A 297 -3.68 -2.96 -18.98
CA LEU A 297 -3.11 -3.10 -17.63
C LEU A 297 -4.15 -3.46 -16.57
N LEU A 298 -5.38 -2.97 -16.72
CA LEU A 298 -6.44 -3.17 -15.75
C LEU A 298 -7.33 -4.35 -16.11
N PRO A 299 -7.71 -5.20 -15.14
CA PRO A 299 -8.69 -6.24 -15.38
C PRO A 299 -10.03 -5.64 -15.82
N LYS A 300 -10.68 -6.27 -16.80
CA LYS A 300 -12.06 -5.90 -17.19
C LYS A 300 -13.00 -6.23 -16.03
N HIS A 301 -13.58 -5.20 -15.42
CA HIS A 301 -14.52 -5.18 -14.29
C HIS A 301 -14.97 -6.54 -13.71
N GLN A 302 -14.64 -6.80 -12.44
CA GLN A 302 -15.44 -7.69 -11.58
C GLN A 302 -16.08 -6.86 -10.44
N ASN A 303 -17.39 -6.61 -10.59
CA ASN A 303 -18.43 -6.25 -9.61
C ASN A 303 -18.18 -5.15 -8.56
N GLN A 304 -18.78 -3.98 -8.79
CA GLN A 304 -18.90 -2.82 -7.88
C GLN A 304 -19.98 -2.96 -6.78
N SER A 305 -20.55 -4.14 -6.51
CA SER A 305 -21.79 -4.23 -5.70
C SER A 305 -21.62 -4.29 -4.17
N VAL A 306 -20.40 -4.30 -3.62
CA VAL A 306 -20.19 -4.55 -2.17
C VAL A 306 -19.98 -3.26 -1.36
N ALA A 307 -19.48 -2.18 -1.97
CA ALA A 307 -19.14 -0.95 -1.23
C ALA A 307 -20.35 -0.07 -0.86
N GLN A 308 -21.48 -0.20 -1.56
CA GLN A 308 -22.65 0.68 -1.34
C GLN A 308 -23.54 0.27 -0.16
N SER A 309 -23.46 -0.96 0.36
CA SER A 309 -24.37 -1.44 1.41
C SER A 309 -23.94 -1.12 2.84
N PHE A 310 -22.70 -0.68 3.08
CA PHE A 310 -22.15 -0.55 4.45
C PHE A 310 -22.11 0.88 5.02
N ILE A 311 -22.36 1.91 4.20
CA ILE A 311 -22.33 3.32 4.61
C ILE A 311 -23.40 3.64 5.68
N GLN A 312 -24.46 2.83 5.80
CA GLN A 312 -25.49 3.03 6.81
C GLN A 312 -25.18 2.46 8.21
N GLN A 313 -24.11 1.67 8.37
CA GLN A 313 -23.83 0.98 9.66
C GLN A 313 -22.58 1.46 10.40
N SER A 314 -21.78 2.36 9.82
CA SER A 314 -20.53 2.86 10.46
C SER A 314 -20.64 4.27 11.04
N LEU A 315 -21.86 4.80 11.19
CA LEU A 315 -22.16 6.09 11.82
C LEU A 315 -23.02 5.96 13.09
N LEU A 316 -23.01 4.77 13.72
CA LEU A 316 -23.55 4.48 15.05
C LEU A 316 -22.57 3.58 15.81
#